data_AF-A0A627A1A2-F1
#
_entry.id   AF-A0A627A1A2-F1
#
_cell.length_a   1.000
_cell.length_b   1.000
_cell.length_c   1.000
_cell.angle_alpha   90.00
_cell.angle_beta   90.00
_cell.angle_gamma   90.00
#
_symmetry.space_group_name_H-M   'P 1'
#
loop_
_entity.id
_entity.type
_entity.pdbx_description
1 polymer ?
#
loop_
_entity_poly.entity_id
_entity_poly.type
_entity_poly.pdbx_seq_one_letter_code
_entity_poly.pdbx_strand_id
1 'polypeptide(L)'
;QSLSMTQLQVEINQHFPARLGAVMPVAAGAFPLTRRHALQYVQPGLALVGDAAHTIHPLAGQGVNLGYRDVDALIDVLASARSYGESWASHSVLKRYQTRRMADNFMMQSGMDLFYAGFSNELPPLRILRNMGLMAAQRAGVLKRQALKYALGL
;
A
#
# COMPACT_ATOMS: atom_id res chain seq x y z
N GLN A 1 -10.35 -18.68 -16.99
CA GLN A 1 -11.16 -18.36 -18.17
C GLN A 1 -11.73 -16.96 -17.99
N SER A 2 -11.70 -16.10 -19.01
CA SER A 2 -12.32 -14.78 -18.95
C SER A 2 -13.82 -14.88 -19.19
N LEU A 3 -14.63 -14.31 -18.30
CA LEU A 3 -16.07 -14.16 -18.51
C LEU A 3 -16.33 -13.24 -19.71
N SER A 4 -17.41 -13.51 -20.47
CA SER A 4 -17.95 -12.52 -21.42
C SER A 4 -18.53 -11.32 -20.67
N MET A 5 -18.70 -10.17 -21.33
CA MET A 5 -19.25 -8.96 -20.68
C MET A 5 -20.65 -9.19 -20.08
N THR A 6 -21.50 -9.95 -20.77
CA THR A 6 -22.83 -10.31 -20.27
C THR A 6 -22.76 -11.19 -19.03
N GLN A 7 -21.86 -12.19 -19.02
CA GLN A 7 -21.65 -13.04 -17.84
C GLN A 7 -21.07 -12.22 -16.68
N LEU A 8 -20.10 -11.34 -16.95
CA LEU A 8 -19.53 -10.44 -15.94
C LEU A 8 -20.60 -9.52 -15.33
N GLN A 9 -21.54 -9.02 -16.13
CA GLN A 9 -22.65 -8.20 -15.65
C GLN A 9 -23.55 -8.97 -14.67
N VAL A 10 -23.87 -10.23 -14.99
CA VAL A 10 -24.64 -11.11 -14.11
C VAL A 10 -23.89 -11.35 -12.81
N GLU A 11 -22.60 -11.67 -12.87
CA GLU A 11 -21.77 -11.90 -11.68
C GLU A 11 -21.65 -10.65 -10.80
N ILE A 12 -21.48 -9.46 -11.39
CA ILE A 12 -21.47 -8.19 -10.66
C ILE A 12 -22.78 -7.98 -9.92
N ASN A 13 -23.92 -8.15 -10.59
CA ASN A 13 -25.23 -7.96 -9.97
C ASN A 13 -25.54 -8.96 -8.85
N GLN A 14 -24.97 -10.18 -8.92
CA GLN A 14 -25.12 -11.20 -7.88
C GLN A 14 -24.25 -10.93 -6.65
N HIS A 15 -23.03 -10.42 -6.84
CA HIS A 15 -22.04 -10.29 -5.76
C HIS A 15 -21.93 -8.89 -5.17
N PHE A 16 -22.39 -7.84 -5.87
CA PHE A 16 -22.36 -6.46 -5.37
C PHE A 16 -23.71 -6.05 -4.77
N PRO A 17 -23.72 -5.18 -3.75
CA PRO A 17 -24.95 -4.76 -3.10
C PRO A 17 -25.82 -3.90 -4.02
N ALA A 18 -27.14 -4.05 -3.88
CA ALA A 18 -28.15 -3.36 -4.71
C ALA A 18 -28.05 -1.82 -4.72
N ARG A 19 -27.34 -1.21 -3.76
CA ARG A 19 -27.03 0.22 -3.72
C ARG A 19 -26.27 0.74 -4.94
N LEU A 20 -25.64 -0.13 -5.74
CA LEU A 20 -24.91 0.27 -6.94
C LEU A 20 -25.84 0.64 -8.12
N GLY A 21 -27.09 0.17 -8.11
CA GLY A 21 -28.02 0.31 -9.24
C GLY A 21 -27.68 -0.61 -10.41
N ALA A 22 -28.21 -0.29 -11.61
CA ALA A 22 -27.93 -1.05 -12.81
C ALA A 22 -26.51 -0.79 -13.32
N VAL A 23 -25.70 -1.84 -13.43
CA VAL A 23 -24.32 -1.76 -13.92
C VAL A 23 -24.23 -2.39 -15.30
N MET A 24 -23.49 -1.75 -16.21
CA MET A 24 -23.14 -2.28 -17.53
C MET A 24 -21.61 -2.28 -17.67
N PRO A 25 -20.94 -3.46 -17.70
CA PRO A 25 -19.51 -3.52 -17.91
C PRO A 25 -19.16 -3.10 -19.35
N VAL A 26 -18.18 -2.20 -19.47
CA VAL A 26 -17.70 -1.69 -20.78
C VAL A 26 -16.35 -2.31 -21.17
N ALA A 27 -15.52 -2.64 -20.17
CA ALA A 27 -14.24 -3.28 -20.35
C ALA A 27 -13.88 -4.12 -19.11
N ALA A 28 -13.01 -5.12 -19.28
CA ALA A 28 -12.50 -5.95 -18.19
C ALA A 28 -11.03 -6.28 -18.42
N GLY A 29 -10.26 -6.32 -17.33
CA GLY A 29 -8.88 -6.74 -17.30
C GLY A 29 -8.60 -7.54 -16.04
N ALA A 30 -7.69 -8.50 -16.13
CA ALA A 30 -7.25 -9.30 -15.00
C ALA A 30 -5.73 -9.19 -14.89
N PHE A 31 -5.25 -8.84 -13.70
CA PHE A 31 -3.83 -8.71 -13.40
C PHE A 31 -3.51 -9.61 -12.21
N PRO A 32 -2.47 -10.45 -12.29
CA PRO A 32 -2.10 -11.31 -11.17
C PRO A 32 -1.65 -10.44 -9.99
N LEU A 33 -2.29 -10.63 -8.84
CA LEU A 33 -1.92 -9.92 -7.62
C LEU A 33 -0.67 -10.56 -7.04
N THR A 34 0.49 -10.00 -7.38
CA THR A 34 1.77 -10.50 -6.90
C THR A 34 2.33 -9.52 -5.88
N ARG A 35 2.42 -9.95 -4.61
CA ARG A 35 3.18 -9.20 -3.60
C ARG A 35 4.66 -9.33 -3.95
N ARG A 36 5.33 -8.21 -4.19
CA ARG A 36 6.78 -8.16 -4.45
C ARG A 36 7.39 -7.10 -3.57
N HIS A 37 8.56 -7.38 -3.01
CA HIS A 37 9.28 -6.40 -2.21
C HIS A 37 10.77 -6.57 -2.51
N ALA A 38 11.40 -5.52 -3.04
CA ALA A 38 12.84 -5.55 -3.26
C ALA A 38 13.56 -5.60 -1.91
N LEU A 39 14.56 -6.46 -1.77
CA LEU A 39 15.39 -6.51 -0.56
C LEU A 39 16.37 -5.32 -0.49
N GLN A 40 16.66 -4.71 -1.64
CA GLN A 40 17.53 -3.56 -1.80
C GLN A 40 16.86 -2.58 -2.77
N TYR A 41 16.72 -1.33 -2.36
CA TYR A 41 16.10 -0.28 -3.17
C TYR A 41 17.16 0.52 -3.92
N VAL A 42 18.42 0.46 -3.50
CA VAL A 42 19.50 1.24 -4.10
C VAL A 42 20.76 0.42 -4.31
N GLN A 43 21.49 0.80 -5.37
CA GLN A 43 22.86 0.40 -5.67
C GLN A 43 23.65 1.67 -6.03
N PRO A 44 24.99 1.63 -6.18
CA PRO A 44 25.73 2.80 -6.66
C PRO A 44 25.14 3.33 -7.98
N GLY A 45 24.65 4.59 -7.98
CA GLY A 45 24.05 5.22 -9.16
C GLY A 45 22.64 4.73 -9.54
N LEU A 46 21.98 3.88 -8.75
CA LEU A 46 20.67 3.31 -9.06
C LEU A 46 19.73 3.40 -7.85
N ALA A 47 18.50 3.85 -8.08
CA ALA A 47 17.41 3.83 -7.11
C ALA A 47 16.13 3.26 -7.74
N LEU A 48 15.50 2.32 -7.06
CA LEU A 48 14.19 1.77 -7.40
C LEU A 48 13.10 2.59 -6.68
N VAL A 49 12.02 2.88 -7.40
CA VAL A 49 10.86 3.65 -6.91
C VAL A 49 9.55 2.99 -7.35
N GLY A 50 8.49 3.16 -6.56
CA GLY A 50 7.15 2.64 -6.87
C GLY A 50 7.14 1.12 -7.05
N ASP A 51 6.42 0.63 -8.05
CA ASP A 51 6.25 -0.81 -8.32
C ASP A 51 7.57 -1.56 -8.57
N ALA A 52 8.65 -0.85 -8.94
CA ALA A 52 9.98 -1.44 -9.06
C ALA A 52 10.63 -1.75 -7.69
N ALA A 53 10.28 -0.99 -6.64
CA ALA A 53 10.77 -1.17 -5.28
C ALA A 53 9.83 -2.04 -4.43
N HIS A 54 8.51 -1.89 -4.60
CA HIS A 54 7.50 -2.63 -3.85
C HIS A 54 6.18 -2.73 -4.63
N THR A 55 5.58 -3.91 -4.60
CA THR A 55 4.21 -4.17 -5.02
C THR A 55 3.44 -4.65 -3.78
N ILE A 56 2.59 -3.78 -3.23
CA ILE A 56 1.79 -4.06 -2.04
C ILE A 56 0.46 -4.72 -2.44
N HIS A 57 -0.14 -5.47 -1.51
CA HIS A 57 -1.47 -6.04 -1.70
C HIS A 57 -2.46 -4.93 -2.13
N PRO A 58 -3.19 -5.10 -3.26
CA PRO A 58 -3.92 -4.04 -3.96
C PRO A 58 -5.22 -3.58 -3.28
N LEU A 59 -5.39 -3.82 -1.96
CA LEU A 59 -6.67 -3.65 -1.26
C LEU A 59 -7.23 -2.22 -1.24
N ALA A 60 -6.50 -1.21 -1.74
CA ALA A 60 -6.93 0.19 -1.66
C ALA A 60 -6.47 1.12 -2.80
N GLY A 61 -5.95 0.60 -3.94
CA GLY A 61 -5.43 1.49 -4.99
C GLY A 61 -4.25 2.38 -4.53
N GLN A 62 -3.54 1.96 -3.49
CA GLN A 62 -2.51 2.75 -2.82
C GLN A 62 -1.13 2.69 -3.47
N GLY A 63 -0.92 1.83 -4.47
CA GLY A 63 0.38 1.67 -5.13
C GLY A 63 0.93 2.98 -5.72
N VAL A 64 0.07 3.76 -6.39
CA VAL A 64 0.47 5.05 -6.95
C VAL A 64 0.83 6.07 -5.87
N ASN A 65 0.08 6.09 -4.76
CA ASN A 65 0.35 6.99 -3.64
C ASN A 65 1.68 6.66 -2.96
N LEU A 66 2.03 5.38 -2.86
CA LEU A 66 3.35 4.99 -2.36
C LEU A 66 4.45 5.39 -3.33
N GLY A 67 4.24 5.20 -4.65
CA GLY A 67 5.19 5.67 -5.66
C GLY A 67 5.45 7.17 -5.58
N TYR A 68 4.43 7.99 -5.37
CA TYR A 68 4.61 9.43 -5.16
C TYR A 68 5.45 9.74 -3.91
N ARG A 69 5.23 9.02 -2.81
CA ARG A 69 6.03 9.20 -1.57
C ARG A 69 7.48 8.76 -1.74
N ASP A 70 7.74 7.76 -2.58
CA ASP A 70 9.11 7.37 -2.93
C ASP A 70 9.82 8.48 -3.72
N VAL A 71 9.14 9.06 -4.72
CA VAL A 71 9.69 10.14 -5.54
C VAL A 71 9.96 11.38 -4.70
N ASP A 72 9.02 11.78 -3.85
CA ASP A 72 9.16 12.91 -2.93
C ASP A 72 10.38 12.74 -2.00
N ALA A 73 10.48 11.57 -1.35
CA ALA A 73 11.61 11.26 -0.48
C ALA A 73 12.95 11.21 -1.24
N LEU A 74 12.97 10.73 -2.48
CA LEU A 74 14.17 10.71 -3.30
C LEU A 74 14.59 12.13 -3.70
N ILE A 75 13.65 12.97 -4.12
CA ILE A 75 13.91 14.39 -4.45
C ILE A 75 14.52 15.12 -3.26
N ASP A 76 13.95 14.97 -2.06
CA ASP A 76 14.47 15.57 -0.82
C ASP A 76 15.94 15.19 -0.59
N VAL A 77 16.25 13.90 -0.69
CA VAL A 77 17.60 13.36 -0.46
C VAL A 77 18.58 13.90 -1.48
N LEU A 78 18.21 13.91 -2.77
CA LEU A 78 19.07 14.38 -3.86
C LEU A 78 19.28 15.90 -3.80
N ALA A 79 18.24 16.67 -3.51
CA ALA A 79 18.31 18.13 -3.38
C ALA A 79 19.20 18.52 -2.20
N SER A 80 19.03 17.86 -1.05
CA SER A 80 19.86 18.05 0.14
C SER A 80 21.33 17.74 -0.15
N ALA A 81 21.63 16.55 -0.70
CA ALA A 81 22.99 16.17 -1.08
C ALA A 81 23.65 17.18 -2.02
N ARG A 82 22.92 17.67 -3.02
CA ARG A 82 23.40 18.71 -3.94
C ARG A 82 23.70 20.02 -3.22
N SER A 83 22.87 20.43 -2.25
CA SER A 83 23.09 21.68 -1.49
C SER A 83 24.34 21.63 -0.61
N TYR A 84 24.72 20.45 -0.11
CA TYR A 84 25.93 20.24 0.69
C TYR A 84 27.17 19.86 -0.14
N GLY A 85 27.07 19.82 -1.49
CA GLY A 85 28.18 19.44 -2.36
C GLY A 85 28.54 17.95 -2.33
N GLU A 86 27.64 17.10 -1.85
CA GLU A 86 27.83 15.65 -1.83
C GLU A 86 27.64 15.05 -3.23
N SER A 87 28.30 13.92 -3.50
CA SER A 87 28.04 13.13 -4.70
C SER A 87 26.64 12.51 -4.62
N TRP A 88 25.66 13.14 -5.25
CA TRP A 88 24.23 12.81 -5.14
C TRP A 88 23.88 11.40 -5.63
N ALA A 89 24.67 10.84 -6.56
CA ALA A 89 24.53 9.47 -7.06
C ALA A 89 25.28 8.43 -6.21
N SER A 90 26.03 8.87 -5.19
CA SER A 90 26.78 7.97 -4.33
C SER A 90 25.86 7.03 -3.56
N HIS A 91 26.35 5.82 -3.31
CA HIS A 91 25.60 4.83 -2.57
C HIS A 91 25.21 5.31 -1.16
N SER A 92 26.06 6.10 -0.49
CA SER A 92 25.78 6.65 0.83
C SER A 92 24.59 7.63 0.82
N VAL A 93 24.50 8.50 -0.19
CA VAL A 93 23.36 9.41 -0.37
C VAL A 93 22.09 8.63 -0.67
N LEU A 94 22.13 7.73 -1.66
CA LEU A 94 20.96 6.93 -2.04
C LEU A 94 20.47 6.02 -0.91
N LYS A 95 21.37 5.54 -0.03
CA LYS A 95 21.00 4.75 1.15
C LYS A 95 20.12 5.53 2.13
N ARG A 96 20.23 6.87 2.18
CA ARG A 96 19.32 7.72 3.00
C ARG A 96 17.88 7.57 2.53
N TYR A 97 17.66 7.57 1.21
CA TYR A 97 16.35 7.29 0.62
C TYR A 97 15.85 5.89 0.99
N GLN A 98 16.69 4.85 0.80
CA GLN A 98 16.32 3.48 1.17
C GLN A 98 15.96 3.36 2.65
N THR A 99 16.73 3.96 3.57
CA THR A 99 16.46 3.90 5.02
C THR A 99 15.12 4.57 5.37
N ARG A 100 14.83 5.75 4.78
CA ARG A 100 13.56 6.46 5.00
C ARG A 100 12.36 5.62 4.54
N ARG A 101 12.46 4.98 3.36
CA ARG A 101 11.36 4.22 2.77
C ARG A 101 11.22 2.80 3.30
N MET A 102 12.30 2.13 3.70
CA MET A 102 12.23 0.81 4.34
C MET A 102 11.50 0.88 5.69
N ALA A 103 11.70 1.94 6.48
CA ALA A 103 10.98 2.12 7.74
C ALA A 103 9.46 2.29 7.52
N ASP A 104 9.06 3.15 6.57
CA ASP A 104 7.66 3.34 6.21
C ASP A 104 7.02 2.07 5.64
N ASN A 105 7.74 1.37 4.76
CA ASN A 105 7.25 0.15 4.13
C ASN A 105 7.18 -1.02 5.12
N PHE A 106 8.07 -1.09 6.12
CA PHE A 106 7.97 -2.05 7.21
C PHE A 106 6.74 -1.78 8.07
N MET A 107 6.51 -0.53 8.48
CA MET A 107 5.33 -0.13 9.25
C MET A 107 4.02 -0.47 8.53
N MET A 108 3.94 -0.16 7.22
CA MET A 108 2.77 -0.47 6.41
C MET A 108 2.55 -1.99 6.24
N GLN A 109 3.63 -2.77 6.04
CA GLN A 109 3.55 -4.22 5.95
C GLN A 109 3.11 -4.86 7.26
N SER A 110 3.70 -4.46 8.40
CA SER A 110 3.28 -4.96 9.71
C SER A 110 1.81 -4.63 10.00
N GLY A 111 1.33 -3.45 9.59
CA GLY A 111 -0.09 -3.10 9.66
C GLY A 111 -0.96 -4.03 8.83
N MET A 112 -0.59 -4.29 7.57
CA MET A 112 -1.34 -5.19 6.69
C MET A 112 -1.32 -6.65 7.14
N ASP A 113 -0.19 -7.15 7.63
CA ASP A 113 -0.06 -8.53 8.12
C ASP A 113 -0.89 -8.72 9.41
N LEU A 114 -0.96 -7.69 10.28
CA LEU A 114 -1.86 -7.68 11.45
C LEU A 114 -3.34 -7.69 11.02
N PHE A 115 -3.70 -6.89 10.02
CA PHE A 115 -5.06 -6.90 9.47
C PHE A 115 -5.41 -8.25 8.85
N TYR A 116 -4.52 -8.82 8.04
CA TYR A 116 -4.72 -10.13 7.45
C TYR A 116 -4.91 -11.19 8.54
N ALA A 117 -3.97 -11.30 9.49
CA ALA A 117 -4.07 -12.26 10.58
C ALA A 117 -5.32 -12.06 11.46
N GLY A 118 -5.74 -10.81 11.69
CA GLY A 118 -6.95 -10.51 12.45
C GLY A 118 -8.25 -10.90 11.73
N PHE A 119 -8.29 -10.76 10.40
CA PHE A 119 -9.51 -10.97 9.62
C PHE A 119 -9.57 -12.32 8.90
N SER A 120 -8.45 -13.00 8.66
CA SER A 120 -8.37 -14.31 8.00
C SER A 120 -8.54 -15.50 8.96
N ASN A 121 -8.53 -15.26 10.28
CA ASN A 121 -8.68 -16.30 11.29
C ASN A 121 -10.11 -16.39 11.81
N GLU A 122 -10.68 -17.59 11.77
CA GLU A 122 -12.05 -17.85 12.26
C GLU A 122 -12.12 -18.35 13.70
N LEU A 123 -10.97 -18.49 14.38
CA LEU A 123 -10.92 -18.98 15.76
C LEU A 123 -11.73 -18.06 16.70
N PRO A 124 -12.66 -18.61 17.51
CA PRO A 124 -13.56 -17.80 18.35
C PRO A 124 -12.86 -16.79 19.28
N PRO A 125 -11.73 -17.12 19.96
CA PRO A 125 -11.03 -16.17 20.81
C PRO A 125 -10.44 -14.99 20.03
N LEU A 126 -9.90 -15.24 18.83
CA LEU A 126 -9.32 -14.20 17.96
C LEU A 126 -10.42 -13.27 17.42
N ARG A 127 -11.60 -13.81 17.12
CA ARG A 127 -12.76 -13.03 16.70
C ARG A 127 -13.26 -12.06 17.79
N ILE A 128 -13.27 -12.50 19.05
CA ILE A 128 -13.63 -11.64 20.19
C ILE A 128 -12.59 -10.54 20.37
N LEU A 129 -11.30 -10.90 20.37
CA LEU A 129 -10.19 -9.96 20.49
C LEU A 129 -10.23 -8.89 19.38
N ARG A 130 -10.46 -9.31 18.14
CA ARG A 130 -10.64 -8.42 16.98
C ARG A 130 -11.79 -7.44 17.20
N ASN A 131 -12.97 -7.94 17.58
CA ASN A 131 -14.14 -7.09 17.75
C ASN A 131 -13.95 -6.07 18.88
N MET A 132 -13.30 -6.46 19.98
CA MET A 132 -12.91 -5.53 21.05
C MET A 132 -11.90 -4.49 20.55
N GLY A 133 -10.90 -4.91 19.77
CA GLY A 133 -9.92 -4.01 19.16
C GLY A 133 -10.55 -3.00 18.22
N LEU A 134 -11.49 -3.43 17.37
CA LEU A 134 -12.25 -2.54 16.48
C LEU A 134 -13.12 -1.56 17.26
N MET A 135 -13.76 -2.02 18.34
CA MET A 135 -14.58 -1.16 19.20
C MET A 135 -13.74 -0.13 19.96
N ALA A 136 -12.54 -0.51 20.41
CA ALA A 136 -11.57 0.41 20.98
C ALA A 136 -11.04 1.41 19.94
N ALA A 137 -10.68 0.95 18.74
CA ALA A 137 -10.23 1.80 17.64
C ALA A 137 -11.31 2.79 17.17
N GLN A 138 -12.58 2.37 17.16
CA GLN A 138 -13.72 3.25 16.86
C GLN A 138 -13.88 4.37 17.89
N ARG A 139 -13.54 4.09 19.15
CA ARG A 139 -13.54 5.07 20.26
C ARG A 139 -12.26 5.89 20.34
N ALA A 140 -11.21 5.54 19.60
CA ALA A 140 -9.87 6.13 19.73
C ALA A 140 -9.73 7.55 19.13
N GLY A 141 -10.80 8.16 18.61
CA GLY A 141 -10.85 9.59 18.24
C GLY A 141 -9.62 10.11 17.48
N VAL A 142 -8.73 10.82 18.19
CA VAL A 142 -7.50 11.44 17.67
C VAL A 142 -6.52 10.43 17.07
N LEU A 143 -6.35 9.25 17.66
CA LEU A 143 -5.48 8.18 17.15
C LEU A 143 -5.96 7.67 15.79
N LYS A 144 -7.27 7.53 15.60
CA LYS A 144 -7.87 7.19 14.30
C LYS A 144 -7.55 8.26 13.25
N ARG A 145 -7.65 9.55 13.62
CA ARG A 145 -7.32 10.69 12.74
C ARG A 145 -5.85 10.68 12.33
N GLN A 146 -4.94 10.38 13.26
CA GLN A 146 -3.50 10.35 12.98
C GLN A 146 -3.13 9.16 12.08
N ALA A 147 -3.70 7.98 12.32
CA ALA A 147 -3.53 6.82 11.45
C ALA A 147 -4.09 7.08 10.04
N LEU A 148 -5.24 7.76 9.93
CA LEU A 148 -5.82 8.13 8.65
C LEU A 148 -4.92 9.11 7.88
N LYS A 149 -4.37 10.13 8.56
CA LYS A 149 -3.40 11.07 7.97
C LYS A 149 -2.17 10.34 7.45
N TYR A 150 -1.59 9.46 8.26
CA TYR A 150 -0.44 8.64 7.85
C TYR A 150 -0.74 7.76 6.63
N ALA A 151 -1.92 7.13 6.58
CA ALA A 151 -2.37 6.31 5.46
C ALA A 151 -2.67 7.13 4.20
N LEU A 152 -3.15 8.36 4.35
CA LEU A 152 -3.41 9.31 3.25
C LEU A 152 -2.16 10.08 2.81
N GLY A 153 -1.07 10.02 3.57
CA GLY A 153 0.16 10.78 3.32
C GLY A 153 0.09 12.26 3.70
N LEU A 154 -0.78 12.61 4.64
CA LEU A 154 -0.98 13.96 5.20
C LEU A 154 -0.27 14.17 6.54
#